data_AF-A0A2A3JGQ8-F1
#
_entry.id   AF-A0A2A3JGQ8-F1
#
_cell.length_a   1.000
_cell.length_b   1.000
_cell.length_c   1.000
_cell.angle_alpha   90.00
_cell.angle_beta   90.00
_cell.angle_gamma   90.00
#
_symmetry.space_group_name_H-M   'P 1'
#
loop_
_entity.id
_entity.type
_entity.pdbx_description
1 polymer ?
#
loop_
_entity_poly.entity_id
_entity_poly.type
_entity_poly.pdbx_seq_one_letter_code
_entity_poly.pdbx_strand_id
1 'polypeptide(L)'
;MGDGNGDGMVLHIHTADLKRAAPDFHEGAKNLSTALTTLVTTLDSLGKPWGDDKQGKEFGDAYSPMQKKIESAAGTLVLGLVSIHEAMNDLADGTVDNDQLIAGMFTEVKTGGTVKAESDGSGER
;
A
#
# COMPACT_ATOMS: atom_id res chain seq x y z
N MET A 1 7.79 41.87 -9.22
CA MET A 1 7.61 41.24 -7.90
C MET A 1 6.43 40.31 -8.04
N GLY A 2 6.64 39.01 -7.80
CA GLY A 2 5.83 37.92 -8.33
C GLY A 2 4.45 37.80 -7.71
N ASP A 3 3.46 37.60 -8.58
CA ASP A 3 2.10 37.22 -8.23
C ASP A 3 2.09 35.75 -7.79
N GLY A 4 1.68 35.52 -6.55
CA GLY A 4 1.52 34.19 -5.98
C GLY A 4 0.32 33.48 -6.58
N ASN A 5 0.54 32.74 -7.68
CA ASN A 5 -0.41 31.75 -8.18
C ASN A 5 -0.11 30.40 -7.53
N GLY A 6 -0.46 30.26 -6.25
CA GLY A 6 -0.57 28.97 -5.59
C GLY A 6 -1.86 28.29 -6.04
N ASP A 7 -1.90 27.89 -7.30
CA ASP A 7 -2.97 27.06 -7.83
C ASP A 7 -3.06 25.81 -6.94
N GLY A 8 -4.26 25.58 -6.41
CA GLY A 8 -4.50 24.52 -5.46
C GLY A 8 -4.16 23.19 -6.11
N MET A 9 -2.99 22.65 -5.78
CA MET A 9 -2.65 21.27 -6.11
C MET A 9 -3.56 20.36 -5.30
N VAL A 10 -4.79 20.17 -5.80
CA VAL A 10 -5.59 19.01 -5.49
C VAL A 10 -4.68 17.82 -5.83
N LEU A 11 -4.27 17.07 -4.81
CA LEU A 11 -3.51 15.85 -5.00
C LEU A 11 -4.38 14.93 -5.86
N HIS A 12 -4.14 14.90 -7.16
CA HIS A 12 -4.71 13.91 -8.05
C HIS A 12 -4.02 12.59 -7.73
N ILE A 13 -4.48 11.91 -6.68
CA ILE A 13 -4.05 10.54 -6.38
C ILE A 13 -4.61 9.68 -7.52
N HIS A 14 -3.73 9.19 -8.38
CA HIS A 14 -4.10 8.32 -9.48
C HIS A 14 -4.40 6.92 -8.91
N THR A 15 -5.57 6.77 -8.30
CA THR A 15 -6.02 5.53 -7.62
C THR A 15 -5.96 4.31 -8.52
N ALA A 16 -6.19 4.48 -9.82
CA ALA A 16 -6.03 3.42 -10.82
C ALA A 16 -4.58 2.91 -10.94
N ASP A 17 -3.59 3.80 -10.86
CA ASP A 17 -2.18 3.41 -10.89
C ASP A 17 -1.76 2.70 -9.61
N LEU A 18 -2.28 3.15 -8.45
CA LEU A 18 -2.07 2.46 -7.17
C LEU A 18 -2.68 1.05 -7.18
N LYS A 19 -3.94 0.91 -7.63
CA LYS A 19 -4.60 -0.41 -7.75
C LYS A 19 -3.91 -1.33 -8.75
N ARG A 20 -3.29 -0.78 -9.80
CA ARG A 20 -2.52 -1.56 -10.77
C ARG A 20 -1.19 -2.06 -10.20
N ALA A 21 -0.49 -1.25 -9.42
CA ALA A 21 0.83 -1.58 -8.89
C ALA A 21 0.78 -2.37 -7.56
N ALA A 22 -0.30 -2.25 -6.78
CA ALA A 22 -0.45 -2.96 -5.50
C ALA A 22 -0.28 -4.50 -5.63
N PRO A 23 -0.85 -5.19 -6.63
CA PRO A 23 -0.62 -6.61 -6.85
C PRO A 23 0.85 -6.99 -7.03
N ASP A 24 1.66 -6.14 -7.68
CA ASP A 24 3.09 -6.41 -7.91
C ASP A 24 3.88 -6.44 -6.59
N PHE A 25 3.55 -5.55 -5.66
CA PHE A 25 4.14 -5.54 -4.31
C PHE A 25 3.71 -6.76 -3.50
N HIS A 26 2.46 -7.19 -3.62
CA HIS A 26 1.97 -8.40 -2.98
C HIS A 26 2.64 -9.66 -3.53
N GLU A 27 2.76 -9.78 -4.85
CA GLU A 27 3.43 -10.90 -5.50
C GLU A 27 4.93 -10.91 -5.16
N GLY A 28 5.58 -9.76 -5.18
CA GLY A 28 6.97 -9.59 -4.74
C GLY A 28 7.17 -10.03 -3.29
N ALA A 29 6.28 -9.63 -2.38
CA ALA A 29 6.30 -10.05 -0.98
C ALA A 29 6.15 -11.57 -0.83
N LYS A 30 5.21 -12.19 -1.57
CA LYS A 30 4.97 -13.63 -1.54
C LYS A 30 6.17 -14.43 -2.06
N ASN A 31 6.74 -14.00 -3.18
CA ASN A 31 7.91 -14.65 -3.78
C ASN A 31 9.13 -14.54 -2.85
N LEU A 32 9.37 -13.35 -2.29
CA LEU A 32 10.46 -13.15 -1.33
C LEU A 32 10.25 -13.95 -0.04
N SER A 33 9.03 -13.99 0.48
CA SER A 33 8.68 -14.81 1.65
C SER A 33 8.94 -16.29 1.39
N THR A 34 8.51 -16.80 0.25
CA THR A 34 8.74 -18.20 -0.15
C THR A 34 10.22 -18.52 -0.27
N ALA A 35 11.00 -17.64 -0.90
CA ALA A 35 12.44 -17.79 -1.03
C ALA A 35 13.14 -17.76 0.34
N LEU A 36 12.74 -16.86 1.23
CA LEU A 36 13.27 -16.76 2.58
C LEU A 36 12.95 -18.02 3.39
N THR A 37 11.71 -18.50 3.37
CA THR A 37 11.33 -19.75 4.04
C THR A 37 12.13 -20.93 3.50
N THR A 38 12.33 -21.01 2.18
CA THR A 38 13.15 -22.06 1.56
C THR A 38 14.59 -21.98 2.04
N LEU A 39 15.19 -20.79 2.07
CA LEU A 39 16.55 -20.57 2.54
C LEU A 39 16.69 -21.01 4.01
N VAL A 40 15.85 -20.49 4.91
CA VAL A 40 15.87 -20.80 6.36
C VAL A 40 15.70 -22.30 6.58
N THR A 41 14.68 -22.90 5.97
CA THR A 41 14.40 -24.33 6.14
C THR A 41 15.56 -25.19 5.64
N THR A 42 16.18 -24.79 4.53
CA THR A 42 17.33 -25.50 3.97
C THR A 42 18.52 -25.40 4.92
N LEU A 43 18.85 -24.20 5.40
CA LEU A 43 19.97 -23.99 6.32
C LEU A 43 19.77 -24.72 7.64
N ASP A 44 18.57 -24.66 8.22
CA ASP A 44 18.23 -25.39 9.45
C ASP A 44 18.29 -26.91 9.24
N SER A 45 17.85 -27.41 8.08
CA SER A 45 17.90 -28.84 7.76
C SER A 45 19.33 -29.39 7.61
N LEU A 46 20.27 -28.54 7.22
CA LEU A 46 21.70 -28.89 7.11
C LEU A 46 22.38 -28.98 8.49
N GLY A 47 21.72 -28.46 9.55
CA GLY A 47 22.24 -28.48 10.91
C GLY A 47 23.55 -27.70 11.05
N LYS A 48 24.52 -28.29 11.75
CA LYS A 48 25.88 -27.72 11.88
C LYS A 48 26.82 -28.56 11.01
N PRO A 49 26.99 -28.24 9.72
CA PRO A 49 27.89 -28.97 8.84
C PRO A 49 29.37 -28.79 9.22
N TRP A 50 29.68 -27.80 10.07
CA TRP A 50 30.99 -27.60 10.67
C TRP A 50 31.14 -28.49 11.93
N GLY A 51 32.27 -29.20 12.04
CA GLY A 51 32.53 -30.15 13.13
C GLY A 51 32.63 -29.51 14.52
N ASP A 52 32.74 -30.35 15.56
CA ASP A 52 32.90 -29.91 16.95
C ASP A 52 34.36 -29.62 17.35
N ASP A 53 35.30 -29.74 16.40
CA ASP A 53 36.68 -29.33 16.59
C ASP A 53 36.81 -27.81 16.70
N LYS A 54 38.00 -27.33 17.07
CA LYS A 54 38.24 -25.90 17.30
C LYS A 54 37.90 -25.04 16.08
N GLN A 55 38.24 -25.49 14.87
CA GLN A 55 38.01 -24.73 13.65
C GLN A 55 36.53 -24.73 13.29
N GLY A 56 35.85 -25.87 13.47
CA GLY A 56 34.40 -25.95 13.27
C GLY A 56 33.61 -25.06 14.24
N LYS A 57 34.02 -24.98 15.51
CA LYS A 57 33.43 -24.04 16.49
C LYS A 57 33.65 -22.58 16.12
N GLU A 58 34.88 -22.20 15.78
CA GLU A 58 35.20 -20.82 15.36
C GLU A 58 34.39 -20.40 14.12
N PHE A 59 34.22 -21.31 13.16
CA PHE A 59 33.34 -21.08 12.00
C PHE A 59 31.88 -20.90 12.42
N GLY A 60 31.35 -21.83 13.23
CA GLY A 60 29.96 -21.78 13.69
C GLY A 60 29.63 -20.52 14.47
N ASP A 61 30.54 -20.07 15.33
CA ASP A 61 30.40 -18.86 16.14
C ASP A 61 30.39 -17.59 15.27
N ALA A 62 31.14 -17.57 14.17
CA ALA A 62 31.12 -16.47 13.21
C ALA A 62 29.90 -16.52 12.27
N TYR A 63 29.53 -17.72 11.81
CA TYR A 63 28.49 -17.93 10.80
C TYR A 63 27.08 -17.75 11.37
N SER A 64 26.76 -18.39 12.49
CA SER A 64 25.39 -18.45 13.04
C SER A 64 24.77 -17.06 13.31
N PRO A 65 25.52 -16.07 13.85
CA PRO A 65 24.98 -14.72 14.04
C PRO A 65 24.71 -14.01 12.71
N MET A 66 25.52 -14.24 11.68
CA MET A 66 25.34 -13.62 10.37
C MET A 66 24.16 -14.21 9.62
N GLN A 67 23.97 -15.53 9.69
CA GLN A 67 22.76 -16.19 9.21
C GLN A 67 21.50 -15.52 9.79
N LYS A 68 21.41 -15.42 11.12
CA LYS A 68 20.25 -14.78 11.79
C LYS A 68 20.02 -13.33 11.38
N LYS A 69 21.08 -12.57 11.13
CA LYS A 69 20.97 -11.19 10.64
C LYS A 69 20.37 -11.12 9.24
N ILE A 70 20.79 -12.01 8.34
CA ILE A 70 20.26 -12.08 6.97
C ILE A 70 18.78 -12.48 7.03
N GLU A 71 18.44 -13.49 7.83
CA GLU A 71 17.05 -13.94 8.02
C GLU A 71 16.16 -12.82 8.54
N SER A 72 16.61 -12.10 9.56
CA SER A 72 15.88 -10.97 10.12
C SER A 72 15.72 -9.82 9.12
N ALA A 73 16.77 -9.47 8.39
CA ALA A 73 16.71 -8.40 7.39
C ALA A 73 15.75 -8.73 6.24
N ALA A 74 15.79 -9.97 5.76
CA ALA A 74 14.87 -10.43 4.73
C ALA A 74 13.41 -10.47 5.25
N GLY A 75 13.20 -10.87 6.51
CA GLY A 75 11.88 -10.81 7.15
C GLY A 75 11.33 -9.39 7.22
N THR A 76 12.15 -8.41 7.61
CA THR A 76 11.76 -6.99 7.61
C THR A 76 11.42 -6.48 6.21
N LEU A 77 12.16 -6.91 5.18
CA LEU A 77 11.87 -6.53 3.79
C LEU A 77 10.52 -7.08 3.32
N VAL A 78 10.21 -8.34 3.62
CA VAL A 78 8.89 -8.94 3.32
C VAL A 78 7.78 -8.15 4.01
N LEU A 79 7.94 -7.85 5.31
CA LEU A 79 6.95 -7.07 6.06
C LEU A 79 6.75 -5.67 5.45
N GLY A 80 7.83 -5.01 5.02
CA GLY A 80 7.76 -3.72 4.33
C GLY A 80 6.98 -3.79 3.02
N LEU A 81 7.21 -4.82 2.19
CA LEU A 81 6.48 -5.01 0.93
C LEU A 81 4.98 -5.26 1.17
N VAL A 82 4.63 -6.05 2.19
CA VAL A 82 3.23 -6.27 2.58
C VAL A 82 2.59 -4.97 3.07
N SER A 83 3.30 -4.20 3.91
CA SER A 83 2.81 -2.90 4.41
C SER A 83 2.57 -1.90 3.28
N ILE A 84 3.44 -1.86 2.26
CA ILE A 84 3.24 -1.01 1.08
C ILE A 84 1.99 -1.44 0.31
N HIS A 85 1.79 -2.74 0.08
CA HIS A 85 0.59 -3.26 -0.57
C HIS A 85 -0.69 -2.87 0.19
N GLU A 86 -0.71 -3.03 1.52
CA GLU A 86 -1.84 -2.63 2.36
C GLU A 86 -2.10 -1.12 2.27
N ALA A 87 -1.06 -0.30 2.42
CA ALA A 87 -1.18 1.16 2.32
C ALA A 87 -1.66 1.62 0.93
N MET A 88 -1.26 0.94 -0.14
CA MET A 88 -1.73 1.24 -1.50
C MET A 88 -3.21 0.89 -1.69
N ASN A 89 -3.69 -0.21 -1.10
CA ASN A 89 -5.11 -0.56 -1.13
C ASN A 89 -5.93 0.43 -0.30
N ASP A 90 -5.50 0.73 0.93
CA ASP A 90 -6.17 1.67 1.83
C ASP A 90 -6.27 3.08 1.21
N LEU A 91 -5.20 3.54 0.57
CA LEU A 91 -5.20 4.83 -0.11
C LEU A 91 -6.15 4.84 -1.31
N ALA A 92 -6.19 3.74 -2.07
CA ALA A 92 -7.05 3.66 -3.23
C ALA A 92 -8.54 3.54 -2.86
N ASP A 93 -8.87 2.82 -1.80
CA ASP A 93 -10.25 2.67 -1.32
C ASP A 93 -10.73 3.93 -0.57
N GLY A 94 -9.87 4.52 0.28
CA GLY A 94 -10.19 5.77 0.97
C GLY A 94 -10.43 6.95 0.03
N THR A 95 -9.74 6.99 -1.11
CA THR A 95 -9.99 8.02 -2.15
C THR A 95 -11.32 7.77 -2.88
N VAL A 96 -11.65 6.50 -3.17
CA VAL A 96 -12.92 6.14 -3.83
C VAL A 96 -14.13 6.44 -2.95
N ASP A 97 -14.05 6.15 -1.65
CA ASP A 97 -15.13 6.45 -0.70
C ASP A 97 -15.32 7.96 -0.52
N ASN A 98 -14.22 8.71 -0.47
CA ASN A 98 -14.28 10.17 -0.39
C ASN A 98 -14.94 10.79 -1.63
N ASP A 99 -14.53 10.35 -2.83
CA ASP A 99 -15.12 10.82 -4.09
C ASP A 99 -16.61 10.49 -4.19
N GLN A 100 -17.04 9.30 -3.75
CA GLN A 100 -18.46 8.92 -3.75
C GLN A 100 -19.28 9.73 -2.73
N LEU A 101 -18.75 9.98 -1.53
CA LEU A 101 -19.40 10.81 -0.52
C LEU A 101 -19.54 12.26 -0.99
N ILE A 102 -18.47 12.81 -1.57
CA ILE A 102 -18.47 14.15 -2.14
C ILE A 102 -19.45 14.23 -3.32
N ALA A 103 -19.42 13.27 -4.25
CA ALA A 103 -20.36 13.21 -5.36
C ALA A 103 -21.80 13.14 -4.86
N GLY A 104 -22.08 12.30 -3.86
CA GLY A 104 -23.38 12.17 -3.20
C GLY A 104 -23.89 13.50 -2.65
N MET A 105 -23.06 14.21 -1.86
CA MET A 105 -23.39 15.53 -1.31
C MET A 105 -23.66 16.56 -2.41
N PHE A 106 -22.91 16.55 -3.52
CA PHE A 106 -23.14 17.48 -4.63
C PHE A 106 -24.35 17.12 -5.51
N THR A 107 -24.75 15.85 -5.61
CA THR A 107 -26.01 15.44 -6.26
C THR A 107 -27.25 15.76 -5.43
N GLU A 108 -27.18 15.62 -4.11
CA GLU A 108 -28.29 15.93 -3.20
C GLU A 108 -28.63 17.42 -3.21
N VAL A 109 -27.60 18.29 -3.29
CA VAL A 109 -27.79 19.75 -3.43
C VAL A 109 -28.42 20.12 -4.79
N LYS A 110 -28.15 19.36 -5.86
CA LYS A 110 -28.73 19.63 -7.20
C LYS A 110 -30.21 19.26 -7.33
N THR A 111 -30.72 18.36 -6.49
CA THR A 111 -32.12 17.89 -6.55
C THR A 111 -33.07 18.68 -5.65
N GLY A 112 -32.58 19.53 -4.74
CA GLY A 112 -33.39 20.39 -3.88
C GLY A 112 -33.84 21.74 -4.46
N GLY A 113 -33.44 22.08 -5.70
CA GLY A 113 -33.62 23.40 -6.30
C GLY A 113 -34.79 23.57 -7.29
N THR A 114 -35.80 22.70 -7.28
CA THR A 114 -37.00 22.87 -8.14
C THR A 114 -38.27 22.98 -7.30
N VAL A 115 -38.51 24.17 -6.75
CA VAL A 115 -39.83 24.54 -6.24
C VAL A 115 -40.56 25.37 -7.31
N LYS A 116 -41.52 24.68 -7.94
CA LYS A 116 -42.78 25.15 -8.56
C LYS A 116 -42.76 26.42 -9.42
N ALA A 117 -42.92 26.19 -10.73
CA ALA A 117 -43.66 27.09 -11.60
C ALA A 117 -45.14 27.09 -11.15
N GLU A 118 -45.59 28.18 -10.53
CA GLU A 118 -47.01 28.44 -10.31
C GLU A 118 -47.47 29.42 -11.40
N SER A 119 -48.28 28.86 -12.30
CA SER A 119 -49.06 29.55 -13.31
C SER A 119 -50.05 30.48 -12.60
N ASP A 120 -50.04 31.77 -12.92
CA ASP A 120 -51.28 32.54 -12.89
C ASP A 120 -51.28 33.61 -13.98
N GLY A 121 -52.02 33.32 -15.03
CA GLY A 121 -52.37 34.26 -16.08
C GLY A 121 -53.79 34.77 -15.87
N SER A 122 -53.94 36.09 -15.81
CA SER A 122 -55.16 36.85 -16.15
C SER A 122 -54.72 38.32 -16.23
N GLY A 123 -54.80 39.06 -17.33
CA GLY A 123 -55.90 39.20 -18.27
C GLY A 123 -56.46 40.63 -18.14
N GLU A 124 -56.03 41.51 -19.06
CA GLU A 124 -56.65 42.78 -19.51
C GLU A 124 -57.30 43.75 -18.49
N ARG A 125 -56.78 44.99 -18.43
CA ARG A 125 -57.33 46.20 -19.08
C ARG A 125 -56.52 47.45 -18.73
#